data_AF-A0A9E3HXG4-F1
#
_entry.id   AF-A0A9E3HXG4-F1
#
_cell.length_a   1.000
_cell.length_b   1.000
_cell.length_c   1.000
_cell.angle_alpha   90.00
_cell.angle_beta   90.00
_cell.angle_gamma   90.00
#
_symmetry.space_group_name_H-M   'P 1'
#
loop_
_entity.id
_entity.type
_entity.pdbx_description
1 polymer ?
#
loop_
_entity_poly.entity_id
_entity_poly.type
_entity_poly.pdbx_seq_one_letter_code
_entity_poly.pdbx_strand_id
1 'polypeptide(L)'
;MSCFTCHDGPSGHPAAGWLDAAGENFHGLDASTRGLDDCARCHGADFSGGLSGQSCSECHNSESGHPATGWLDKTHEDFHGGRMAGTGLDYCAGCHGNDFTGGDAGVSCYTCHDGPSGHPATGWLDAASENFHGLAASSRVPTACAACHGEDYSGGISGQSCTVCHASESGHPSQGWMDTASQSFHGVRLASFGPEYCAGCHGEDYQGGYAQLGCSVCHDGPSGHPKTGWLSSTNADFHGLDASSRGLAACAACHGEDFTGGISGQSCTVCHASESGHPATGWLDKTNNSFHGDRTETMGATYCAGCHGADFTGGDAGVTCFTCHGDVWSED
;
A
#
# COMPACT_ATOMS: atom_id res chain seq x y z
N MET A 1 14.89 -60.19 -16.99
CA MET A 1 15.47 -58.84 -17.12
C MET A 1 15.40 -58.23 -15.74
N SER A 2 16.53 -57.88 -15.09
CA SER A 2 16.46 -57.14 -13.82
C SER A 2 16.30 -55.66 -14.12
N CYS A 3 15.65 -54.90 -13.22
CA CYS A 3 15.50 -53.43 -13.30
C CYS A 3 16.82 -52.71 -13.66
N PHE A 4 17.96 -53.20 -13.14
CA PHE A 4 19.31 -52.70 -13.42
C PHE A 4 19.79 -52.81 -14.88
N THR A 5 19.06 -53.54 -15.72
CA THR A 5 19.41 -53.66 -17.15
C THR A 5 18.87 -52.45 -17.94
N CYS A 6 18.01 -51.62 -17.33
CA CYS A 6 17.31 -50.51 -18.00
C CYS A 6 17.47 -49.14 -17.32
N HIS A 7 18.02 -49.04 -16.12
CA HIS A 7 18.10 -47.76 -15.37
C HIS A 7 19.45 -47.53 -14.68
N ASP A 8 19.85 -46.26 -14.59
CA ASP A 8 21.18 -45.78 -14.18
C ASP A 8 21.19 -45.30 -12.71
N GLY A 9 21.14 -46.27 -11.77
CA GLY A 9 21.26 -46.06 -10.32
C GLY A 9 20.45 -47.05 -9.46
N PRO A 10 20.60 -47.05 -8.12
CA PRO A 10 19.88 -47.98 -7.25
C PRO A 10 18.37 -47.75 -7.35
N SER A 11 17.63 -48.83 -7.62
CA SER A 11 16.16 -48.84 -7.71
C SER A 11 15.55 -47.98 -8.83
N GLY A 12 16.33 -47.59 -9.85
CA GLY A 12 15.82 -46.89 -11.03
C GLY A 12 15.92 -45.35 -10.99
N HIS A 13 16.50 -44.80 -9.93
CA HIS A 13 16.71 -43.35 -9.76
C HIS A 13 18.11 -42.90 -10.20
N PRO A 14 18.32 -41.61 -10.56
CA PRO A 14 19.65 -41.07 -10.86
C PRO A 14 20.67 -41.29 -9.74
N ALA A 15 21.91 -41.60 -10.11
CA ALA A 15 22.99 -41.88 -9.16
C ALA A 15 23.48 -40.66 -8.33
N ALA A 16 23.16 -39.44 -8.75
CA ALA A 16 23.56 -38.21 -8.07
C ALA A 16 22.46 -37.14 -8.13
N GLY A 17 22.38 -36.31 -7.09
CA GLY A 17 21.42 -35.20 -7.01
C GLY A 17 19.99 -35.57 -6.61
N TRP A 18 19.67 -36.86 -6.45
CA TRP A 18 18.31 -37.34 -6.12
C TRP A 18 17.75 -36.77 -4.81
N LEU A 19 18.60 -36.55 -3.82
CA LEU A 19 18.22 -35.99 -2.50
C LEU A 19 18.59 -34.51 -2.33
N ASP A 20 19.16 -33.88 -3.36
CA ASP A 20 19.53 -32.46 -3.30
C ASP A 20 18.32 -31.61 -3.70
N ALA A 21 17.68 -30.95 -2.73
CA ALA A 21 16.47 -30.16 -2.95
C ALA A 21 16.65 -28.93 -3.87
N ALA A 22 17.89 -28.55 -4.16
CA ALA A 22 18.25 -27.51 -5.12
C ALA A 22 18.76 -28.07 -6.46
N GLY A 23 18.93 -29.39 -6.56
CA GLY A 23 19.45 -30.07 -7.75
C GLY A 23 18.36 -30.34 -8.79
N GLU A 24 18.73 -30.28 -10.07
CA GLU A 24 17.82 -30.56 -11.21
C GLU A 24 17.26 -32.00 -11.20
N ASN A 25 17.97 -32.93 -10.55
CA ASN A 25 17.58 -34.33 -10.41
C ASN A 25 16.83 -34.63 -9.10
N PHE A 26 16.39 -33.61 -8.36
CA PHE A 26 15.70 -33.81 -7.09
C PHE A 26 14.45 -34.66 -7.27
N HIS A 27 14.26 -35.66 -6.40
CA HIS A 27 13.11 -36.57 -6.49
C HIS A 27 11.76 -35.88 -6.40
N GLY A 28 11.65 -34.75 -5.69
CA GLY A 28 10.43 -33.94 -5.66
C GLY A 28 10.09 -33.34 -7.02
N LEU A 29 11.09 -32.96 -7.83
CA LEU A 29 10.88 -32.51 -9.21
C LEU A 29 10.39 -33.66 -10.09
N ASP A 30 11.02 -34.84 -9.98
CA ASP A 30 10.61 -36.03 -10.74
C ASP A 30 9.18 -36.46 -10.39
N ALA A 31 8.83 -36.47 -9.10
CA ALA A 31 7.48 -36.75 -8.62
C ALA A 31 6.45 -35.72 -9.12
N SER A 32 6.80 -34.41 -9.12
CA SER A 32 5.92 -33.37 -9.66
C SER A 32 5.71 -33.51 -11.18
N THR A 33 6.70 -34.01 -11.91
CA THR A 33 6.63 -34.11 -13.38
C THR A 33 5.90 -35.37 -13.83
N ARG A 34 6.08 -36.48 -13.12
CA ARG A 34 5.54 -37.80 -13.49
C ARG A 34 4.24 -38.16 -12.79
N GLY A 35 3.91 -37.46 -11.70
CA GLY A 35 2.80 -37.82 -10.82
C GLY A 35 3.15 -38.98 -9.88
N LEU A 36 2.43 -39.06 -8.76
CA LEU A 36 2.68 -40.07 -7.73
C LEU A 36 2.27 -41.49 -8.19
N ASP A 37 1.34 -41.59 -9.13
CA ASP A 37 0.91 -42.87 -9.72
C ASP A 37 2.05 -43.64 -10.41
N ASP A 38 2.97 -42.93 -11.06
CA ASP A 38 4.14 -43.54 -11.70
C ASP A 38 5.10 -44.12 -10.65
N CYS A 39 5.25 -43.45 -9.50
CA CYS A 39 6.05 -43.91 -8.37
C CYS A 39 5.40 -45.12 -7.66
N ALA A 40 4.07 -45.12 -7.52
CA ALA A 40 3.30 -46.17 -6.86
C ALA A 40 3.49 -47.56 -7.50
N ARG A 41 3.83 -47.62 -8.80
CA ARG A 41 4.14 -48.86 -9.51
C ARG A 41 5.31 -49.64 -8.89
N CYS A 42 6.28 -48.93 -8.31
CA CYS A 42 7.44 -49.52 -7.67
C CYS A 42 7.37 -49.44 -6.14
N HIS A 43 6.83 -48.37 -5.59
CA HIS A 43 6.80 -48.11 -4.14
C HIS A 43 5.52 -48.60 -3.43
N GLY A 44 4.57 -49.16 -4.18
CA GLY A 44 3.27 -49.56 -3.65
C GLY A 44 2.26 -48.41 -3.68
N ALA A 45 0.98 -48.74 -3.74
CA ALA A 45 -0.10 -47.74 -3.76
C ALA A 45 -0.18 -46.89 -2.49
N ASP A 46 0.37 -47.40 -1.38
CA ASP A 46 0.49 -46.74 -0.08
C ASP A 46 1.92 -46.20 0.17
N PHE A 47 2.80 -46.26 -0.84
CA PHE A 47 4.19 -45.83 -0.74
C PHE A 47 4.96 -46.45 0.43
N SER A 48 4.52 -47.60 0.93
CA SER A 48 5.13 -48.33 2.05
C SER A 48 6.35 -49.17 1.65
N GLY A 49 6.76 -49.09 0.38
CA GLY A 49 7.97 -49.71 -0.15
C GLY A 49 7.71 -50.73 -1.25
N GLY A 50 6.50 -51.27 -1.39
CA GLY A 50 6.10 -52.09 -2.55
C GLY A 50 7.16 -53.07 -3.05
N LEU A 51 7.52 -52.97 -4.32
CA LEU A 51 8.57 -53.76 -4.97
C LEU A 51 9.98 -53.22 -4.70
N SER A 52 10.13 -51.92 -4.43
CA SER A 52 11.43 -51.27 -4.20
C SER A 52 12.01 -51.57 -2.80
N GLY A 53 11.16 -51.95 -1.85
CA GLY A 53 11.49 -52.12 -0.43
C GLY A 53 11.85 -50.82 0.29
N GLN A 54 11.58 -49.65 -0.32
CA GLN A 54 11.94 -48.33 0.20
C GLN A 54 10.67 -47.49 0.40
N SER A 55 10.30 -47.20 1.65
CA SER A 55 9.11 -46.41 1.93
C SER A 55 9.40 -44.91 1.89
N CYS A 56 8.49 -44.14 1.29
CA CYS A 56 8.51 -42.68 1.40
C CYS A 56 8.43 -42.22 2.87
N SER A 57 7.77 -43.02 3.72
CA SER A 57 7.58 -42.72 5.13
C SER A 57 8.84 -42.81 6.00
N GLU A 58 9.94 -43.35 5.45
CA GLU A 58 11.24 -43.35 6.13
C GLU A 58 11.84 -41.94 6.25
N CYS A 59 11.49 -41.05 5.31
CA CYS A 59 11.96 -39.67 5.28
C CYS A 59 10.84 -38.64 5.42
N HIS A 60 9.61 -38.97 5.04
CA HIS A 60 8.45 -38.06 5.11
C HIS A 60 7.43 -38.55 6.13
N ASN A 61 6.92 -37.67 6.98
CA ASN A 61 5.93 -38.06 8.00
C ASN A 61 4.49 -38.19 7.45
N SER A 62 4.30 -37.97 6.15
CA SER A 62 3.04 -38.13 5.43
C SER A 62 3.31 -38.43 3.95
N GLU A 63 2.31 -39.00 3.28
CA GLU A 63 2.30 -39.22 1.82
C GLU A 63 2.38 -37.91 1.02
N SER A 64 2.22 -36.75 1.67
CA SER A 64 2.18 -35.45 1.01
C SER A 64 3.55 -34.95 0.53
N GLY A 65 4.66 -35.59 0.90
CA GLY A 65 6.02 -35.15 0.51
C GLY A 65 6.50 -33.82 1.14
N HIS A 66 5.60 -33.06 1.76
CA HIS A 66 5.91 -31.84 2.51
C HIS A 66 6.67 -32.10 3.82
N PRO A 67 7.46 -31.13 4.33
CA PRO A 67 8.03 -31.16 5.67
C PRO A 67 6.96 -31.37 6.74
N ALA A 68 7.30 -32.14 7.77
CA ALA A 68 6.36 -32.53 8.82
C ALA A 68 5.95 -31.39 9.77
N THR A 69 6.79 -30.36 9.86
CA THR A 69 6.60 -29.20 10.74
C THR A 69 6.92 -27.93 9.97
N GLY A 70 6.35 -26.80 10.40
CA GLY A 70 6.69 -25.50 9.83
C GLY A 70 6.06 -25.15 8.48
N TRP A 71 5.49 -26.13 7.75
CA TRP A 71 4.90 -25.92 6.42
C TRP A 71 3.86 -24.79 6.34
N LEU A 72 3.06 -24.60 7.40
CA LEU A 72 2.02 -23.57 7.48
C LEU A 72 2.43 -22.34 8.31
N ASP A 73 3.62 -22.35 8.91
CA ASP A 73 4.11 -21.24 9.75
C ASP A 73 4.94 -20.28 8.91
N LYS A 74 4.43 -19.05 8.71
CA LYS A 74 5.06 -17.99 7.90
C LYS A 74 6.44 -17.57 8.37
N THR A 75 6.81 -17.91 9.61
CA THR A 75 8.11 -17.57 10.20
C THR A 75 9.12 -18.71 10.10
N HIS A 76 8.69 -19.89 9.68
CA HIS A 76 9.53 -21.08 9.60
C HIS A 76 10.22 -21.17 8.23
N GLU A 77 11.45 -21.70 8.18
CA GLU A 77 12.23 -21.83 6.94
C GLU A 77 11.55 -22.72 5.89
N ASP A 78 10.86 -23.78 6.35
CA ASP A 78 10.04 -24.68 5.52
C ASP A 78 8.65 -24.12 5.14
N PHE A 79 8.37 -22.84 5.36
CA PHE A 79 7.08 -22.27 4.99
C PHE A 79 6.78 -22.48 3.50
N HIS A 80 5.57 -22.99 3.19
CA HIS A 80 5.20 -23.32 1.81
C HIS A 80 5.24 -22.12 0.85
N GLY A 81 5.00 -20.90 1.33
CA GLY A 81 5.16 -19.69 0.52
C GLY A 81 6.61 -19.43 0.11
N GLY A 82 7.58 -19.77 0.97
CA GLY A 82 9.01 -19.72 0.62
C GLY A 82 9.39 -20.80 -0.40
N ARG A 83 8.85 -22.02 -0.25
CA ARG A 83 9.04 -23.08 -1.26
C ARG A 83 8.44 -22.68 -2.60
N MET A 84 7.22 -22.15 -2.61
CA MET A 84 6.55 -21.64 -3.81
C MET A 84 7.37 -20.53 -4.49
N ALA A 85 7.98 -19.62 -3.73
CA ALA A 85 8.87 -18.59 -4.27
C ALA A 85 10.08 -19.20 -5.02
N GLY A 86 10.64 -20.31 -4.52
CA GLY A 86 11.80 -20.98 -5.13
C GLY A 86 11.46 -21.90 -6.30
N THR A 87 10.30 -22.55 -6.29
CA THR A 87 9.94 -23.58 -7.28
C THR A 87 8.86 -23.16 -8.28
N GLY A 88 8.14 -22.06 -8.02
CA GLY A 88 6.98 -21.63 -8.80
C GLY A 88 5.73 -22.50 -8.58
N LEU A 89 4.62 -22.08 -9.18
CA LEU A 89 3.32 -22.76 -9.11
C LEU A 89 3.26 -24.05 -9.93
N ASP A 90 4.04 -24.15 -11.02
CA ASP A 90 4.07 -25.34 -11.89
C ASP A 90 4.58 -26.58 -11.13
N TYR A 91 5.54 -26.39 -10.22
CA TYR A 91 6.00 -27.45 -9.32
C TYR A 91 4.86 -28.00 -8.45
N CYS A 92 4.04 -27.09 -7.91
CA CYS A 92 2.91 -27.46 -7.06
C CYS A 92 1.79 -28.12 -7.87
N ALA A 93 1.55 -27.67 -9.10
CA ALA A 93 0.53 -28.20 -10.01
C ALA A 93 0.76 -29.68 -10.33
N GLY A 94 2.01 -30.14 -10.31
CA GLY A 94 2.38 -31.55 -10.50
C GLY A 94 1.70 -32.52 -9.52
N CYS A 95 1.39 -32.07 -8.29
CA CYS A 95 0.68 -32.88 -7.30
C CYS A 95 -0.72 -32.35 -6.99
N HIS A 96 -0.92 -31.02 -7.01
CA HIS A 96 -2.18 -30.38 -6.64
C HIS A 96 -3.14 -30.13 -7.83
N GLY A 97 -2.72 -30.53 -9.03
CA GLY A 97 -3.44 -30.30 -10.28
C GLY A 97 -3.21 -28.90 -10.86
N ASN A 98 -3.35 -28.76 -12.17
CA ASN A 98 -3.18 -27.47 -12.88
C ASN A 98 -4.18 -26.39 -12.45
N ASP A 99 -5.32 -26.79 -11.88
CA ASP A 99 -6.32 -25.89 -11.34
C ASP A 99 -6.16 -25.65 -9.83
N PHE A 100 -5.24 -26.36 -9.16
CA PHE A 100 -4.99 -26.33 -7.72
C PHE A 100 -6.19 -26.77 -6.86
N THR A 101 -7.09 -27.57 -7.42
CA THR A 101 -8.29 -28.07 -6.71
C THR A 101 -8.08 -29.41 -5.99
N GLY A 102 -6.88 -29.98 -6.04
CA GLY A 102 -6.53 -31.16 -5.24
C GLY A 102 -5.57 -32.11 -5.93
N GLY A 103 -5.71 -32.31 -7.24
CA GLY A 103 -4.88 -33.24 -8.02
C GLY A 103 -4.75 -34.61 -7.35
N ASP A 104 -3.58 -35.22 -7.49
CA ASP A 104 -3.21 -36.48 -6.84
C ASP A 104 -3.04 -36.31 -5.32
N ALA A 105 -2.68 -35.11 -4.86
CA ALA A 105 -2.49 -34.81 -3.45
C ALA A 105 -3.80 -34.77 -2.64
N GLY A 106 -4.96 -34.64 -3.30
CA GLY A 106 -6.28 -34.55 -2.68
C GLY A 106 -6.52 -33.31 -1.82
N VAL A 107 -5.60 -32.34 -1.83
CA VAL A 107 -5.68 -31.10 -1.02
C VAL A 107 -5.70 -29.88 -1.92
N SER A 108 -6.78 -29.10 -1.84
CA SER A 108 -6.93 -27.88 -2.63
C SER A 108 -6.28 -26.67 -1.97
N CYS A 109 -5.58 -25.84 -2.76
CA CYS A 109 -5.13 -24.50 -2.34
C CYS A 109 -6.32 -23.63 -1.91
N TYR A 110 -7.50 -23.84 -2.51
CA TYR A 110 -8.73 -23.09 -2.21
C TYR A 110 -9.33 -23.41 -0.85
N THR A 111 -8.82 -24.42 -0.15
CA THR A 111 -9.23 -24.72 1.23
C THR A 111 -8.80 -23.60 2.19
N CYS A 112 -7.66 -22.96 1.90
CA CYS A 112 -7.03 -21.98 2.79
C CYS A 112 -6.80 -20.61 2.14
N HIS A 113 -6.79 -20.54 0.80
CA HIS A 113 -6.57 -19.32 0.04
C HIS A 113 -7.71 -19.07 -0.93
N ASP A 114 -8.06 -17.82 -1.21
CA ASP A 114 -9.07 -17.53 -2.24
C ASP A 114 -8.48 -17.52 -3.67
N GLY A 115 -7.32 -18.16 -3.87
CA GLY A 115 -6.61 -18.22 -5.14
C GLY A 115 -5.22 -18.85 -4.99
N PRO A 116 -4.64 -19.38 -6.07
CA PRO A 116 -3.29 -19.96 -6.05
C PRO A 116 -2.19 -18.91 -5.89
N SER A 117 -2.49 -17.62 -6.13
CA SER A 117 -1.53 -16.52 -6.02
C SER A 117 -1.21 -16.09 -4.58
N GLY A 118 -1.97 -16.57 -3.59
CA GLY A 118 -1.82 -16.17 -2.18
C GLY A 118 -2.36 -14.76 -1.86
N HIS A 119 -2.87 -14.00 -2.84
CA HIS A 119 -3.56 -12.73 -2.63
C HIS A 119 -5.06 -12.95 -2.32
N PRO A 120 -5.73 -12.03 -1.60
CA PRO A 120 -7.19 -12.05 -1.43
C PRO A 120 -7.93 -12.02 -2.78
N ALA A 121 -9.03 -12.77 -2.92
CA ALA A 121 -9.81 -12.82 -4.18
C ALA A 121 -10.57 -11.53 -4.48
N THR A 122 -10.94 -10.77 -3.46
CA THR A 122 -11.76 -9.56 -3.61
C THR A 122 -11.06 -8.36 -2.99
N GLY A 123 -11.26 -7.19 -3.59
CA GLY A 123 -10.74 -5.93 -3.08
C GLY A 123 -9.24 -5.68 -3.33
N TRP A 124 -8.48 -6.65 -3.84
CA TRP A 124 -7.03 -6.51 -4.07
C TRP A 124 -6.64 -5.31 -4.95
N LEU A 125 -7.47 -4.99 -5.96
CA LEU A 125 -7.28 -3.86 -6.87
C LEU A 125 -8.15 -2.64 -6.55
N ASP A 126 -8.99 -2.71 -5.52
CA ASP A 126 -9.89 -1.62 -5.13
C ASP A 126 -9.24 -0.76 -4.05
N ALA A 127 -8.93 0.49 -4.37
CA ALA A 127 -8.26 1.42 -3.45
C ALA A 127 -9.08 1.76 -2.19
N ALA A 128 -10.39 1.52 -2.19
CA ALA A 128 -11.25 1.70 -1.01
C ALA A 128 -11.33 0.43 -0.14
N SER A 129 -10.77 -0.70 -0.59
CA SER A 129 -10.81 -1.95 0.15
C SER A 129 -9.72 -2.03 1.20
N GLU A 130 -10.04 -2.63 2.35
CA GLU A 130 -9.04 -3.04 3.36
C GLU A 130 -8.02 -4.07 2.83
N ASN A 131 -8.38 -4.78 1.77
CA ASN A 131 -7.51 -5.76 1.09
C ASN A 131 -6.68 -5.15 -0.03
N PHE A 132 -6.72 -3.82 -0.23
CA PHE A 132 -6.02 -3.16 -1.31
C PHE A 132 -4.52 -3.47 -1.29
N HIS A 133 -3.95 -3.89 -2.42
CA HIS A 133 -2.54 -4.26 -2.51
C HIS A 133 -1.58 -3.11 -2.14
N GLY A 134 -2.01 -1.85 -2.29
CA GLY A 134 -1.22 -0.70 -1.83
C GLY A 134 -1.01 -0.68 -0.31
N LEU A 135 -1.95 -1.22 0.48
CA LEU A 135 -1.82 -1.37 1.94
C LEU A 135 -0.84 -2.51 2.28
N ALA A 136 -0.86 -3.60 1.51
CA ALA A 136 0.11 -4.68 1.64
C ALA A 136 1.53 -4.22 1.26
N ALA A 137 1.67 -3.47 0.16
CA ALA A 137 2.95 -2.94 -0.31
C ALA A 137 3.55 -1.91 0.66
N SER A 138 2.73 -1.05 1.27
CA SER A 138 3.21 -0.11 2.30
C SER A 138 3.62 -0.85 3.58
N SER A 139 2.83 -1.81 4.06
CA SER A 139 3.16 -2.51 5.32
C SER A 139 4.35 -3.47 5.22
N ARG A 140 4.64 -4.03 4.05
CA ARG A 140 5.67 -5.08 3.87
C ARG A 140 6.91 -4.64 3.10
N VAL A 141 6.90 -3.43 2.55
CA VAL A 141 7.79 -2.91 1.52
C VAL A 141 7.83 -3.77 0.24
N PRO A 142 8.18 -3.20 -0.93
CA PRO A 142 8.20 -3.94 -2.19
C PRO A 142 9.08 -5.20 -2.16
N THR A 143 10.18 -5.21 -1.39
CA THR A 143 11.11 -6.35 -1.35
C THR A 143 10.48 -7.65 -0.89
N ALA A 144 9.43 -7.61 -0.06
CA ALA A 144 8.68 -8.80 0.32
C ALA A 144 7.92 -9.43 -0.86
N CYS A 145 7.63 -8.66 -1.90
CA CYS A 145 6.94 -9.09 -3.11
C CYS A 145 7.90 -9.66 -4.16
N ALA A 146 9.20 -9.31 -4.11
CA ALA A 146 10.21 -9.71 -5.09
C ALA A 146 10.36 -11.23 -5.20
N ALA A 147 10.14 -11.95 -4.09
CA ALA A 147 10.13 -13.41 -4.05
C ALA A 147 9.12 -14.04 -5.05
N CYS A 148 8.02 -13.36 -5.34
CA CYS A 148 6.99 -13.83 -6.28
C CYS A 148 6.99 -13.06 -7.60
N HIS A 149 7.26 -11.77 -7.56
CA HIS A 149 7.16 -10.86 -8.71
C HIS A 149 8.50 -10.61 -9.42
N GLY A 150 9.59 -11.19 -8.93
CA GLY A 150 10.95 -10.95 -9.39
C GLY A 150 11.57 -9.71 -8.75
N GLU A 151 12.90 -9.67 -8.68
CA GLU A 151 13.68 -8.53 -8.15
C GLU A 151 13.42 -7.22 -8.92
N ASP A 152 13.03 -7.32 -10.19
CA ASP A 152 12.67 -6.19 -11.05
C ASP A 152 11.15 -5.97 -11.14
N TYR A 153 10.37 -6.74 -10.37
CA TYR A 153 8.91 -6.72 -10.35
C TYR A 153 8.25 -6.90 -11.73
N SER A 154 8.97 -7.52 -12.68
CA SER A 154 8.51 -7.76 -14.06
C SER A 154 7.61 -8.99 -14.21
N GLY A 155 7.26 -9.64 -13.09
CA GLY A 155 6.30 -10.73 -13.03
C GLY A 155 6.84 -11.97 -12.35
N GLY A 156 8.15 -12.21 -12.39
CA GLY A 156 8.78 -13.34 -11.72
C GLY A 156 8.04 -14.65 -11.95
N ILE A 157 7.81 -15.41 -10.88
CA ILE A 157 7.01 -16.64 -10.90
C ILE A 157 5.50 -16.36 -11.00
N SER A 158 5.03 -15.18 -10.58
CA SER A 158 3.61 -14.83 -10.62
C SER A 158 3.09 -14.56 -12.03
N GLY A 159 3.99 -14.26 -12.98
CA GLY A 159 3.65 -13.78 -14.33
C GLY A 159 3.01 -12.38 -14.37
N GLN A 160 2.72 -11.76 -13.21
CA GLN A 160 2.07 -10.46 -13.12
C GLN A 160 3.09 -9.36 -12.83
N SER A 161 3.44 -8.59 -13.85
CA SER A 161 4.30 -7.42 -13.69
C SER A 161 3.56 -6.27 -12.99
N CYS A 162 4.24 -5.62 -12.06
CA CYS A 162 3.77 -4.36 -11.47
C CYS A 162 3.69 -3.25 -12.52
N THR A 163 4.52 -3.33 -13.57
CA THR A 163 4.60 -2.31 -14.63
C THR A 163 3.43 -2.31 -15.61
N VAL A 164 2.54 -3.30 -15.51
CA VAL A 164 1.28 -3.31 -16.27
C VAL A 164 0.37 -2.16 -15.82
N CYS A 165 0.40 -1.81 -14.54
CA CYS A 165 -0.44 -0.75 -13.97
C CYS A 165 0.36 0.45 -13.45
N HIS A 166 1.60 0.24 -12.98
CA HIS A 166 2.46 1.29 -12.46
C HIS A 166 3.56 1.65 -13.46
N ALA A 167 3.95 2.92 -13.57
CA ALA A 167 5.09 3.29 -14.42
C ALA A 167 6.45 2.85 -13.83
N SER A 168 6.49 2.55 -12.53
CA SER A 168 7.67 2.07 -11.83
C SER A 168 7.29 1.31 -10.56
N GLU A 169 8.28 0.69 -9.94
CA GLU A 169 8.19 0.03 -8.62
C GLU A 169 7.76 0.97 -7.47
N SER A 170 7.77 2.29 -7.70
CA SER A 170 7.41 3.28 -6.67
C SER A 170 5.96 3.16 -6.19
N GLY A 171 5.08 2.49 -6.95
CA GLY A 171 3.66 2.41 -6.66
C GLY A 171 2.90 3.74 -6.85
N HIS A 172 3.60 4.83 -7.20
CA HIS A 172 2.98 6.10 -7.54
C HIS A 172 2.28 6.02 -8.91
N PRO A 173 1.16 6.73 -9.12
CA PRO A 173 0.56 6.91 -10.43
C PRO A 173 1.56 7.48 -11.44
N SER A 174 1.50 7.01 -12.68
CA SER A 174 2.38 7.44 -13.77
C SER A 174 2.14 8.90 -14.21
N GLN A 175 0.97 9.45 -13.90
CA GLN A 175 0.56 10.81 -14.26
C GLN A 175 -0.19 11.48 -13.10
N GLY A 176 -0.09 12.80 -13.03
CA GLY A 176 -0.85 13.63 -12.07
C GLY A 176 -0.31 13.66 -10.64
N TRP A 177 0.74 12.88 -10.31
CA TRP A 177 1.29 12.80 -8.94
C TRP A 177 1.73 14.16 -8.36
N MET A 178 2.27 15.04 -9.20
CA MET A 178 2.74 16.38 -8.82
C MET A 178 1.80 17.51 -9.30
N ASP A 179 0.66 17.18 -9.92
CA ASP A 179 -0.29 18.17 -10.41
C ASP A 179 -1.39 18.39 -9.37
N THR A 180 -1.41 19.56 -8.73
CA THR A 180 -2.37 19.91 -7.67
C THR A 180 -3.83 19.89 -8.12
N ALA A 181 -4.11 19.94 -9.43
CA ALA A 181 -5.47 19.82 -9.97
C ALA A 181 -5.89 18.36 -10.22
N SER A 182 -4.96 17.41 -10.12
CA SER A 182 -5.21 15.99 -10.38
C SER A 182 -5.78 15.28 -9.15
N GLN A 183 -6.72 14.35 -9.36
CA GLN A 183 -7.14 13.42 -8.32
C GLN A 183 -6.01 12.45 -7.90
N SER A 184 -5.00 12.27 -8.74
CA SER A 184 -3.80 11.50 -8.45
C SER A 184 -2.74 12.29 -7.69
N PHE A 185 -3.01 13.56 -7.35
CA PHE A 185 -2.07 14.40 -6.60
C PHE A 185 -1.71 13.76 -5.26
N HIS A 186 -0.43 13.73 -4.92
CA HIS A 186 0.02 13.08 -3.69
C HIS A 186 -0.59 13.68 -2.42
N GLY A 187 -0.94 14.98 -2.41
CA GLY A 187 -1.64 15.60 -1.29
C GLY A 187 -3.07 15.06 -1.09
N VAL A 188 -3.78 14.71 -2.17
CA VAL A 188 -5.10 14.04 -2.07
C VAL A 188 -4.93 12.65 -1.46
N ARG A 189 -3.90 11.92 -1.90
CA ARG A 189 -3.61 10.57 -1.39
C ARG A 189 -3.19 10.60 0.09
N LEU A 190 -2.39 11.60 0.49
CA LEU A 190 -2.00 11.83 1.88
C LEU A 190 -3.22 12.12 2.77
N ALA A 191 -4.18 12.91 2.28
CA ALA A 191 -5.42 13.19 2.99
C ALA A 191 -6.30 11.93 3.14
N SER A 192 -6.37 11.08 2.11
CA SER A 192 -7.22 9.89 2.13
C SER A 192 -6.68 8.74 2.98
N PHE A 193 -5.36 8.55 3.03
CA PHE A 193 -4.73 7.38 3.66
C PHE A 193 -3.87 7.71 4.88
N GLY A 194 -3.65 9.00 5.16
CA GLY A 194 -2.75 9.44 6.22
C GLY A 194 -1.26 9.28 5.86
N PRO A 195 -0.37 9.95 6.61
CA PRO A 195 1.07 9.87 6.40
C PRO A 195 1.63 8.48 6.74
N GLU A 196 0.96 7.69 7.58
CA GLU A 196 1.37 6.33 7.96
C GLU A 196 1.43 5.40 6.75
N TYR A 197 0.54 5.60 5.77
CA TYR A 197 0.56 4.88 4.50
C TYR A 197 1.87 5.09 3.73
N CYS A 198 2.45 6.30 3.84
CA CYS A 198 3.70 6.66 3.19
C CYS A 198 4.93 6.12 3.94
N ALA A 199 4.83 5.91 5.25
CA ALA A 199 5.95 5.52 6.12
C ALA A 199 6.58 4.18 5.69
N GLY A 200 5.76 3.28 5.15
CA GLY A 200 6.22 2.01 4.57
C GLY A 200 7.36 2.18 3.57
N CYS A 201 7.22 3.13 2.65
CA CYS A 201 8.24 3.37 1.61
C CYS A 201 9.21 4.49 1.99
N HIS A 202 8.74 5.54 2.66
CA HIS A 202 9.52 6.76 2.94
C HIS A 202 10.17 6.78 4.32
N GLY A 203 9.99 5.74 5.13
CA GLY A 203 10.45 5.66 6.52
C GLY A 203 9.49 6.33 7.50
N GLU A 204 9.51 5.91 8.77
CA GLU A 204 8.68 6.51 9.83
C GLU A 204 9.00 7.99 10.09
N ASP A 205 10.22 8.43 9.75
CA ASP A 205 10.65 9.83 9.82
C ASP A 205 10.41 10.61 8.52
N TYR A 206 9.89 9.94 7.49
CA TYR A 206 9.65 10.47 6.16
C TYR A 206 10.89 11.10 5.49
N GLN A 207 12.10 10.67 5.89
CA GLN A 207 13.36 11.18 5.34
C GLN A 207 13.91 10.33 4.20
N GLY A 208 13.12 9.39 3.68
CA GLY A 208 13.38 8.74 2.41
C GLY A 208 13.29 7.22 2.46
N GLY A 209 13.53 6.58 3.61
CA GLY A 209 13.35 5.14 3.78
C GLY A 209 13.88 4.31 2.59
N TYR A 210 13.05 3.38 2.10
CA TYR A 210 13.29 2.62 0.88
C TYR A 210 13.27 3.49 -0.38
N ALA A 211 12.36 4.46 -0.45
CA ALA A 211 12.16 5.34 -1.60
C ALA A 211 13.32 6.33 -1.87
N GLN A 212 14.25 6.48 -0.91
CA GLN A 212 15.40 7.38 -0.93
C GLN A 212 15.06 8.87 -1.16
N LEU A 213 13.78 9.23 -1.04
CA LEU A 213 13.28 10.59 -1.26
C LEU A 213 12.43 11.02 -0.06
N GLY A 214 12.96 11.94 0.75
CA GLY A 214 12.24 12.49 1.90
C GLY A 214 11.32 13.64 1.53
N CYS A 215 10.28 13.89 2.34
CA CYS A 215 9.37 15.02 2.15
C CYS A 215 10.12 16.36 2.11
N SER A 216 11.17 16.49 2.91
CA SER A 216 12.01 17.68 3.06
C SER A 216 12.78 18.07 1.80
N VAL A 217 12.88 17.17 0.80
CA VAL A 217 13.52 17.46 -0.49
C VAL A 217 12.70 18.45 -1.30
N CYS A 218 11.37 18.41 -1.18
CA CYS A 218 10.44 19.26 -1.93
C CYS A 218 9.66 20.22 -1.02
N HIS A 219 9.44 19.87 0.25
CA HIS A 219 8.69 20.68 1.21
C HIS A 219 9.62 21.22 2.28
N ASP A 220 9.67 22.54 2.45
CA ASP A 220 10.60 23.19 3.37
C ASP A 220 9.95 23.72 4.66
N GLY A 221 8.62 23.66 4.77
CA GLY A 221 7.85 24.07 5.95
C GLY A 221 6.92 23.00 6.54
N PRO A 222 6.27 23.32 7.67
CA PRO A 222 5.44 22.37 8.43
C PRO A 222 4.25 21.89 7.60
N SER A 223 4.05 20.58 7.61
CA SER A 223 2.92 19.89 6.96
C SER A 223 2.77 20.22 5.46
N GLY A 224 3.90 20.50 4.79
CA GLY A 224 3.96 20.74 3.34
C GLY A 224 3.82 22.20 2.92
N HIS A 225 3.58 23.13 3.84
CA HIS A 225 3.46 24.56 3.55
C HIS A 225 4.84 25.21 3.30
N PRO A 226 4.90 26.33 2.55
CA PRO A 226 6.14 27.09 2.38
C PRO A 226 6.73 27.55 3.71
N LYS A 227 8.04 27.38 3.91
CA LYS A 227 8.73 27.80 5.15
C LYS A 227 8.67 29.30 5.41
N THR A 228 8.74 30.09 4.34
CA THR A 228 8.90 31.54 4.40
C THR A 228 7.62 32.21 3.93
N GLY A 229 7.14 33.23 4.64
CA GLY A 229 6.00 34.03 4.19
C GLY A 229 4.62 33.50 4.59
N TRP A 230 4.46 32.20 4.85
CA TRP A 230 3.17 31.56 5.17
C TRP A 230 2.40 32.23 6.32
N LEU A 231 3.10 32.72 7.35
CA LEU A 231 2.49 33.41 8.50
C LEU A 231 2.50 34.94 8.40
N SER A 232 3.07 35.50 7.32
CA SER A 232 3.24 36.95 7.16
C SER A 232 2.10 37.55 6.33
N SER A 233 1.21 38.34 6.92
CA SER A 233 0.02 38.90 6.26
C SER A 233 0.29 39.81 5.06
N THR A 234 1.54 40.26 4.89
CA THR A 234 2.00 41.09 3.76
C THR A 234 2.70 40.28 2.67
N ASN A 235 2.83 38.97 2.83
CA ASN A 235 3.48 38.10 1.87
C ASN A 235 2.46 37.51 0.88
N ALA A 236 2.86 37.31 -0.36
CA ALA A 236 2.01 36.72 -1.39
C ALA A 236 1.61 35.27 -1.07
N ASP A 237 2.44 34.54 -0.32
CA ASP A 237 2.20 33.16 0.13
C ASP A 237 1.51 33.11 1.49
N PHE A 238 0.90 34.20 1.96
CA PHE A 238 0.22 34.21 3.26
C PHE A 238 -0.94 33.20 3.30
N HIS A 239 -0.99 32.36 4.34
CA HIS A 239 -2.02 31.33 4.48
C HIS A 239 -3.45 31.86 4.45
N GLY A 240 -3.67 33.09 4.91
CA GLY A 240 -4.97 33.73 4.86
C GLY A 240 -5.43 34.04 3.43
N LEU A 241 -4.50 34.25 2.48
CA LEU A 241 -4.82 34.37 1.06
C LEU A 241 -5.15 32.99 0.46
N ASP A 242 -4.36 31.96 0.78
CA ASP A 242 -4.61 30.59 0.33
C ASP A 242 -5.99 30.09 0.80
N ALA A 243 -6.30 30.24 2.09
CA ALA A 243 -7.59 29.92 2.69
C ALA A 243 -8.75 30.69 2.05
N SER A 244 -8.56 31.99 1.74
CA SER A 244 -9.59 32.79 1.05
C SER A 244 -9.83 32.35 -0.39
N SER A 245 -8.81 31.80 -1.06
CA SER A 245 -8.89 31.42 -2.48
C SER A 245 -9.41 30.00 -2.69
N ARG A 246 -9.11 29.09 -1.75
CA ARG A 246 -9.46 27.66 -1.82
C ARG A 246 -10.67 27.29 -0.97
N GLY A 247 -11.07 28.15 -0.03
CA GLY A 247 -12.06 27.86 0.98
C GLY A 247 -11.50 26.98 2.11
N LEU A 248 -12.12 27.05 3.29
CA LEU A 248 -11.68 26.28 4.46
C LEU A 248 -11.84 24.76 4.26
N ALA A 249 -12.81 24.34 3.45
CA ALA A 249 -13.03 22.93 3.13
C ALA A 249 -11.80 22.24 2.52
N ALA A 250 -10.99 22.97 1.73
CA ALA A 250 -9.75 22.44 1.17
C ALA A 250 -8.69 22.18 2.25
N CYS A 251 -8.69 22.97 3.33
CA CYS A 251 -7.76 22.83 4.45
C CYS A 251 -8.15 21.68 5.39
N ALA A 252 -9.45 21.38 5.52
CA ALA A 252 -9.99 20.33 6.38
C ALA A 252 -9.43 18.93 6.05
N ALA A 253 -9.05 18.69 4.79
CA ALA A 253 -8.43 17.45 4.34
C ALA A 253 -7.14 17.09 5.11
N CYS A 254 -6.40 18.10 5.61
CA CYS A 254 -5.18 17.90 6.40
C CYS A 254 -5.34 18.37 7.86
N HIS A 255 -6.18 19.37 8.12
CA HIS A 255 -6.35 19.97 9.45
C HIS A 255 -7.51 19.36 10.27
N GLY A 256 -8.27 18.45 9.68
CA GLY A 256 -9.50 17.89 10.26
C GLY A 256 -10.72 18.78 9.94
N GLU A 257 -11.91 18.18 9.92
CA GLU A 257 -13.17 18.92 9.72
C GLU A 257 -13.44 19.96 10.81
N ASP A 258 -12.87 19.76 12.00
CA ASP A 258 -12.95 20.68 13.14
C ASP A 258 -11.72 21.62 13.25
N PHE A 259 -10.79 21.52 12.30
CA PHE A 259 -9.54 22.28 12.27
C PHE A 259 -8.73 22.23 13.60
N THR A 260 -8.87 21.15 14.37
CA THR A 260 -8.13 20.95 15.63
C THR A 260 -6.75 20.31 15.42
N GLY A 261 -6.36 20.12 14.15
CA GLY A 261 -5.00 19.75 13.76
C GLY A 261 -4.95 18.55 12.85
N GLY A 262 -5.94 17.66 12.87
CA GLY A 262 -6.03 16.51 11.96
C GLY A 262 -4.68 15.79 11.76
N ILE A 263 -4.35 15.52 10.49
CA ILE A 263 -3.05 14.98 10.07
C ILE A 263 -1.91 15.98 10.30
N SER A 264 -2.18 17.27 10.10
CA SER A 264 -1.16 18.33 10.18
C SER A 264 -0.58 18.53 11.58
N GLY A 265 -1.28 18.09 12.63
CA GLY A 265 -0.98 18.37 14.04
C GLY A 265 -1.14 19.85 14.44
N GLN A 266 -1.51 20.74 13.51
CA GLN A 266 -1.57 22.18 13.72
C GLN A 266 -3.02 22.67 13.76
N SER A 267 -3.52 22.97 14.96
CA SER A 267 -4.85 23.56 15.11
C SER A 267 -4.87 25.04 14.70
N CYS A 268 -5.97 25.46 14.08
CA CYS A 268 -6.27 26.88 13.85
C CYS A 268 -6.35 27.66 15.17
N THR A 269 -6.76 27.02 16.26
CA THR A 269 -6.95 27.70 17.56
C THR A 269 -5.65 28.03 18.28
N VAL A 270 -4.50 27.59 17.75
CA VAL A 270 -3.18 27.99 18.27
C VAL A 270 -2.95 29.49 18.03
N CYS A 271 -3.48 30.03 16.92
CA CYS A 271 -3.31 31.44 16.54
C CYS A 271 -4.63 32.20 16.46
N HIS A 272 -5.75 31.53 16.16
CA HIS A 272 -7.07 32.13 16.02
C HIS A 272 -7.98 31.77 17.21
N ALA A 273 -9.02 32.57 17.51
CA ALA A 273 -9.99 32.17 18.55
C ALA A 273 -10.90 31.02 18.12
N SER A 274 -11.08 30.87 16.82
CA SER A 274 -12.00 29.93 16.20
C SER A 274 -11.56 29.68 14.75
N GLU A 275 -12.22 28.71 14.13
CA GLU A 275 -12.05 28.34 12.72
C GLU A 275 -12.28 29.50 11.75
N SER A 276 -12.95 30.57 12.19
CA SER A 276 -13.20 31.78 11.39
C SER A 276 -11.95 32.56 10.97
N GLY A 277 -10.77 32.23 11.52
CA GLY A 277 -9.52 32.94 11.22
C GLY A 277 -9.44 34.36 11.81
N HIS A 278 -10.51 34.82 12.49
CA HIS A 278 -10.51 36.12 13.14
C HIS A 278 -9.68 36.13 14.44
N PRO A 279 -9.05 37.26 14.78
CA PRO A 279 -8.38 37.45 16.06
C PRO A 279 -9.33 37.19 17.24
N ALA A 280 -8.79 36.67 18.34
CA ALA A 280 -9.58 36.28 19.50
C ALA A 280 -10.25 37.43 20.25
N THR A 281 -9.70 38.64 20.12
CA THR A 281 -10.21 39.83 20.78
C THR A 281 -10.04 41.04 19.86
N GLY A 282 -10.91 42.03 20.01
CA GLY A 282 -10.75 43.32 19.32
C GLY A 282 -11.28 43.38 17.88
N TRP A 283 -11.72 42.27 17.29
CA TRP A 283 -12.23 42.22 15.90
C TRP A 283 -13.39 43.20 15.63
N LEU A 284 -14.27 43.40 16.63
CA LEU A 284 -15.42 44.31 16.54
C LEU A 284 -15.20 45.67 17.24
N ASP A 285 -14.02 45.89 17.84
CA ASP A 285 -13.70 47.11 18.57
C ASP A 285 -12.91 48.09 17.69
N LYS A 286 -13.55 49.18 17.28
CA LYS A 286 -12.97 50.24 16.42
C LYS A 286 -11.70 50.89 16.98
N THR A 287 -11.42 50.72 18.26
CA THR A 287 -10.23 51.27 18.92
C THR A 287 -9.07 50.28 18.99
N ASN A 288 -9.29 49.04 18.55
CA ASN A 288 -8.31 47.98 18.57
C ASN A 288 -7.64 47.83 17.20
N ASN A 289 -6.32 47.65 17.18
CA ASN A 289 -5.55 47.43 15.93
C ASN A 289 -5.92 46.13 15.18
N SER A 290 -6.76 45.28 15.77
CA SER A 290 -7.33 44.09 15.14
C SER A 290 -8.74 44.33 14.60
N PHE A 291 -9.23 45.57 14.58
CA PHE A 291 -10.55 45.91 14.08
C PHE A 291 -10.71 45.47 12.62
N HIS A 292 -11.85 44.85 12.31
CA HIS A 292 -12.09 44.33 10.96
C HIS A 292 -12.12 45.43 9.89
N GLY A 293 -12.54 46.66 10.22
CA GLY A 293 -12.56 47.77 9.27
C GLY A 293 -11.17 48.10 8.72
N ASP A 294 -10.16 48.19 9.59
CA ASP A 294 -8.76 48.44 9.20
C ASP A 294 -8.24 47.33 8.26
N ARG A 295 -8.70 46.10 8.49
CA ARG A 295 -8.33 44.95 7.65
C ARG A 295 -9.05 44.97 6.30
N THR A 296 -10.31 45.39 6.25
CA THR A 296 -11.05 45.64 5.02
C THR A 296 -10.41 46.77 4.21
N GLU A 297 -9.93 47.84 4.85
CA GLU A 297 -9.19 48.92 4.17
C GLU A 297 -7.86 48.42 3.56
N THR A 298 -7.15 47.55 4.28
CA THR A 298 -5.83 47.07 3.86
C THR A 298 -5.90 45.96 2.79
N MET A 299 -6.87 45.04 2.91
CA MET A 299 -6.97 43.84 2.06
C MET A 299 -8.09 43.93 1.01
N GLY A 300 -8.98 44.91 1.13
CA GLY A 300 -10.19 45.06 0.31
C GLY A 300 -11.33 44.15 0.75
N ALA A 301 -12.58 44.57 0.49
CA ALA A 301 -13.77 43.76 0.79
C ALA A 301 -13.79 42.42 0.03
N THR A 302 -13.17 42.36 -1.16
CA THR A 302 -13.03 41.13 -1.96
C THR A 302 -12.26 40.03 -1.24
N TYR A 303 -11.32 40.38 -0.35
CA TYR A 303 -10.64 39.39 0.49
C TYR A 303 -11.63 38.68 1.43
N CYS A 304 -12.54 39.45 2.03
CA CYS A 304 -13.57 38.93 2.91
C CYS A 304 -14.62 38.08 2.16
N ALA A 305 -14.88 38.39 0.88
CA ALA A 305 -15.80 37.64 0.03
C ALA A 305 -15.37 36.17 -0.19
N GLY A 306 -14.07 35.86 -0.06
CA GLY A 306 -13.56 34.49 -0.13
C GLY A 306 -14.14 33.57 0.96
N CYS A 307 -14.42 34.12 2.15
CA CYS A 307 -15.02 33.36 3.25
C CYS A 307 -16.51 33.65 3.42
N HIS A 308 -16.96 34.88 3.19
CA HIS A 308 -18.33 35.32 3.44
C HIS A 308 -19.26 35.24 2.22
N GLY A 309 -18.73 34.79 1.08
CA GLY A 309 -19.42 34.77 -0.21
C GLY A 309 -19.32 36.11 -0.93
N ALA A 310 -19.44 36.08 -2.27
CA ALA A 310 -19.40 37.26 -3.11
C ALA A 310 -20.52 38.27 -2.81
N ASP A 311 -21.61 37.80 -2.20
CA ASP A 311 -22.74 38.59 -1.75
C ASP A 311 -22.69 38.92 -0.25
N PHE A 312 -21.66 38.46 0.48
CA PHE A 312 -21.49 38.66 1.92
C PHE A 312 -22.64 38.12 2.80
N THR A 313 -23.43 37.16 2.27
CA THR A 313 -24.57 36.57 2.99
C THR A 313 -24.21 35.38 3.88
N GLY A 314 -22.94 35.01 3.97
CA GLY A 314 -22.48 34.00 4.91
C GLY A 314 -21.38 33.11 4.36
N GLY A 315 -21.43 32.77 3.08
CA GLY A 315 -20.43 31.89 2.43
C GLY A 315 -20.09 30.66 3.26
N ASP A 316 -18.81 30.27 3.22
CA ASP A 316 -18.25 29.19 4.04
C ASP A 316 -18.18 29.56 5.52
N ALA A 317 -18.10 30.86 5.85
CA ALA A 317 -18.04 31.35 7.22
C ALA A 317 -19.36 31.24 8.00
N GLY A 318 -20.49 31.02 7.31
CA GLY A 318 -21.83 30.92 7.90
C GLY A 318 -22.35 32.20 8.59
N VAL A 319 -21.65 33.33 8.45
CA VAL A 319 -21.99 34.60 9.11
C VAL A 319 -22.12 35.71 8.09
N THR A 320 -23.29 36.34 8.02
CA THR A 320 -23.53 37.46 7.10
C THR A 320 -23.04 38.80 7.66
N CYS A 321 -22.39 39.57 6.80
CA CYS A 321 -21.99 40.94 7.07
C CYS A 321 -23.20 41.87 7.33
N PHE A 322 -24.37 41.52 6.78
CA PHE A 322 -25.59 42.31 6.90
C PHE A 322 -26.24 42.24 8.28
N THR A 323 -25.85 41.28 9.13
CA THR A 323 -26.30 41.26 10.53
C THR A 323 -25.91 42.54 11.27
N CYS A 324 -24.78 43.14 10.91
CA CYS A 324 -24.24 44.32 11.58
C CYS A 324 -24.23 45.58 10.69
N HIS A 325 -24.07 45.45 9.37
CA HIS A 325 -23.85 46.58 8.46
C HIS A 325 -25.05 46.95 7.57
N GLY A 326 -26.12 46.14 7.54
CA GLY A 326 -27.31 46.39 6.72
C GLY A 326 -27.07 46.39 5.19
N ASP A 327 -28.12 46.56 4.38
CA ASP A 327 -28.09 46.35 2.91
C ASP A 327 -27.20 47.33 2.11
N VAL A 328 -26.58 48.32 2.76
CA VAL A 328 -25.86 49.41 2.07
C VAL A 328 -24.40 49.42 2.51
N TRP A 329 -23.57 48.66 1.80
CA TRP A 329 -22.12 48.81 1.83
C TRP A 329 -21.74 49.88 0.81
N SER A 330 -21.44 51.10 1.26
CA SER A 330 -20.79 52.10 0.41
C SER A 330 -19.29 52.12 0.75
N GLU A 331 -18.45 51.82 -0.23
CA GLU A 331 -17.03 52.15 -0.19
C GLU A 331 -16.90 53.67 -0.34
N ASP A 332 -16.87 54.39 0.78
CA ASP A 332 -16.44 55.79 0.84
C ASP A 332 -14.93 55.89 1.13
#